data_AF-A0A349JYC7-F1
#
_entry.id   AF-A0A349JYC7-F1
#
_cell.length_a   1.000
_cell.length_b   1.000
_cell.length_c   1.000
_cell.angle_alpha   90.00
_cell.angle_beta   90.00
_cell.angle_gamma   90.00
#
_symmetry.space_group_name_H-M   'P 1'
#
loop_
_entity.id
_entity.type
_entity.pdbx_description
1 polymer ?
#
loop_
_entity_poly.entity_id
_entity_poly.type
_entity_poly.pdbx_seq_one_letter_code
_entity_poly.pdbx_strand_id
1 'polypeptide(L)'
;MATYYGTPLEQIMRSLLPSAVRQETHSAKTRQVAELVHIPDEEALEKLSRRASRQHAILQLLKDSDPIPITDLGGSSVRTSITSLQEAGYITVRDEEVRRDPDAGEEFLESKPHNLNEGQRAAYRAICHAIDTSLDRGTGNEGLASSPKPILLHGVTGSGKTEVYLQTAQHCLDRGKSVLVLVPEIALTPQTVQHFKSRFSALQDQVAVLHSHLSQGERFDEWHRIRKGEAKVVV
;
A
#
# COMPACT_ATOMS: atom_id res chain seq x y z
N MET A 1 2.42 -15.90 24.51
CA MET A 1 2.78 -16.67 23.30
C MET A 1 3.91 -17.66 23.59
N ALA A 2 5.15 -17.22 23.87
CA ALA A 2 6.31 -18.11 24.14
C ALA A 2 6.05 -19.17 25.22
N THR A 3 5.64 -18.72 26.40
CA THR A 3 5.33 -19.60 27.53
C THR A 3 4.17 -20.54 27.23
N TYR A 4 3.11 -20.04 26.58
CA TYR A 4 1.92 -20.83 26.26
C TYR A 4 2.22 -21.96 25.27
N TYR A 5 3.00 -21.67 24.22
CA TYR A 5 3.39 -22.63 23.19
C TYR A 5 4.72 -23.35 23.49
N GLY A 6 5.32 -23.17 24.67
CA GLY A 6 6.56 -23.84 25.07
C GLY A 6 7.74 -23.61 24.12
N THR A 7 7.79 -22.46 23.45
CA THR A 7 8.74 -22.17 22.36
C THR A 7 9.70 -21.05 22.76
N PRO A 8 10.99 -21.11 22.39
CA PRO A 8 11.93 -20.02 22.64
C PRO A 8 11.43 -18.68 22.10
N LEU A 9 11.62 -17.60 22.88
CA LEU A 9 11.19 -16.26 22.49
C LEU A 9 11.76 -15.85 21.13
N GLU A 10 13.02 -16.20 20.85
CA GLU A 10 13.67 -15.91 19.56
C GLU A 10 12.88 -16.46 18.36
N GLN A 11 12.38 -17.69 18.46
CA GLN A 11 11.64 -18.32 17.37
C GLN A 11 10.29 -17.63 17.13
N ILE A 12 9.66 -17.11 18.19
CA ILE A 12 8.45 -16.30 18.07
C ILE A 12 8.75 -14.93 17.47
N MET A 13 9.82 -14.27 17.91
CA MET A 13 10.22 -12.99 17.31
C MET A 13 10.52 -13.15 15.82
N ARG A 14 11.15 -14.27 15.43
CA ARG A 14 11.39 -14.62 14.03
C ARG A 14 10.11 -14.89 13.24
N SER A 15 9.03 -15.35 13.84
CA SER A 15 7.76 -15.60 13.13
C SER A 15 6.89 -14.35 13.00
N LEU A 16 7.03 -13.38 13.90
CA LEU A 16 6.28 -12.12 13.86
C LEU A 16 6.75 -11.17 12.75
N LEU A 17 7.98 -11.31 12.27
CA LEU A 17 8.56 -10.48 11.23
C LEU A 17 8.75 -11.29 9.93
N PRO A 18 8.26 -10.80 8.78
CA PRO A 18 8.54 -11.42 7.49
C PRO A 18 10.04 -11.60 7.29
N SER A 19 10.46 -12.69 6.64
CA SER A 19 11.87 -12.91 6.31
C SER A 19 12.45 -11.76 5.50
N ALA A 20 11.63 -11.15 4.64
CA ALA A 20 11.99 -9.98 3.85
C ALA A 20 12.39 -8.76 4.70
N VAL A 21 11.83 -8.60 5.91
CA VAL A 21 12.14 -7.47 6.80
C VAL A 21 13.27 -7.83 7.78
N ARG A 22 13.46 -9.13 8.05
CA ARG A 22 14.50 -9.62 8.96
C ARG A 22 15.90 -9.61 8.34
N GLN A 23 16.00 -9.73 7.03
CA GLN A 23 17.27 -9.78 6.32
C GLN A 23 17.53 -8.41 5.68
N GLU A 24 18.73 -7.85 5.87
CA GLU A 24 19.14 -6.58 5.24
C GLU A 24 19.25 -6.68 3.70
N THR A 25 19.04 -7.87 3.12
CA THR A 25 19.10 -8.13 1.68
C THR A 25 17.91 -7.58 0.91
N HIS A 26 16.80 -7.28 1.58
CA HIS A 26 15.63 -6.68 0.95
C HIS A 26 15.41 -5.29 1.52
N SER A 27 15.67 -4.29 0.69
CA SER A 27 15.37 -2.88 0.96
C SER A 27 14.24 -2.39 0.06
N ALA A 28 13.80 -1.16 0.32
CA ALA A 28 12.95 -0.44 -0.62
C ALA A 28 13.62 -0.44 -2.00
N LYS A 29 12.87 -0.81 -3.04
CA LYS A 29 13.38 -0.72 -4.41
C LYS A 29 13.53 0.76 -4.73
N THR A 30 14.72 1.19 -5.12
CA THR A 30 14.93 2.57 -5.55
C THR A 30 15.07 2.66 -7.07
N ARG A 31 14.68 3.81 -7.63
CA ARG A 31 15.03 4.22 -8.99
C ARG A 31 15.69 5.58 -8.95
N GLN A 32 16.57 5.83 -9.91
CA GLN A 32 17.13 7.17 -10.09
C GLN A 32 16.16 8.03 -10.90
N VAL A 33 15.84 9.20 -10.35
CA VAL A 33 15.06 10.24 -11.03
C VAL A 33 15.91 11.48 -11.22
N ALA A 34 15.72 12.16 -12.35
CA ALA A 34 16.31 13.45 -12.63
C ALA A 34 15.26 14.55 -12.38
N GLU A 35 15.69 15.62 -11.72
CA GLU A 35 14.85 16.77 -11.37
C GLU A 35 15.56 18.06 -11.78
N LEU A 36 14.82 18.99 -12.39
CA LEU A 36 15.37 20.29 -12.79
C LEU A 36 15.53 21.17 -11.55
N VAL A 37 16.76 21.62 -11.30
CA VAL A 37 17.09 22.51 -10.17
C VAL A 37 17.15 23.96 -10.63
N HIS A 38 17.76 24.17 -11.80
CA HIS A 38 17.93 25.50 -12.36
C HIS A 38 17.60 25.47 -13.84
N ILE A 39 16.70 26.37 -14.25
CA ILE A 39 16.39 26.59 -15.66
C ILE A 39 17.58 27.36 -16.24
N PRO A 40 18.25 26.83 -17.28
CA PRO A 40 19.32 27.56 -17.95
C PRO A 40 18.81 28.89 -18.53
N ASP A 41 19.70 29.86 -18.66
CA ASP A 41 19.37 31.09 -19.38
C ASP A 41 19.15 30.83 -20.88
N GLU A 42 18.51 31.79 -21.55
CA GLU A 42 18.10 31.66 -22.95
C GLU A 42 19.31 31.44 -23.89
N GLU A 43 20.47 32.03 -23.54
CA GLU A 43 21.72 31.86 -24.29
C GLU A 43 22.34 30.46 -24.12
N ALA A 44 22.32 29.88 -22.90
CA ALA A 44 22.77 28.51 -22.68
C ALA A 44 21.84 27.49 -23.34
N LEU A 45 20.52 27.72 -23.28
CA LEU A 45 19.52 26.90 -23.97
C LEU A 45 19.75 26.87 -25.49
N GLU A 46 20.08 28.01 -26.10
CA GLU A 46 20.36 28.10 -27.54
C GLU A 46 21.70 27.45 -27.91
N LYS A 47 22.73 27.53 -27.06
CA LYS A 47 23.98 26.79 -27.27
C LYS A 47 23.78 25.28 -27.17
N LEU A 48 23.00 24.82 -26.19
CA LEU A 48 22.70 23.40 -25.99
C LEU A 48 21.85 22.84 -27.13
N SER A 49 20.89 23.60 -27.68
CA SER A 49 20.07 23.14 -28.82
C SER A 49 20.92 22.86 -30.07
N ARG A 50 21.98 23.65 -30.28
CA ARG A 50 22.87 23.52 -31.45
C ARG A 50 23.98 22.48 -31.28
N ARG A 51 24.55 22.32 -30.07
CA ARG A 51 25.76 21.49 -29.84
C ARG A 51 25.51 20.21 -29.05
N ALA A 52 24.41 20.13 -28.30
CA ALA A 52 24.11 19.03 -27.39
C ALA A 52 22.61 18.72 -27.37
N SER A 53 22.07 18.34 -28.52
CA SER A 53 20.62 18.15 -28.75
C SER A 53 19.95 17.24 -27.71
N ARG A 54 20.63 16.19 -27.22
CA ARG A 54 20.12 15.32 -26.15
C ARG A 54 20.00 16.02 -24.80
N GLN A 55 20.97 16.86 -24.42
CA GLN A 55 20.90 17.63 -23.18
C GLN A 55 19.75 18.65 -23.25
N HIS A 56 19.59 19.32 -24.40
CA HIS A 56 18.47 20.23 -24.63
C HIS A 56 17.11 19.51 -24.54
N ALA A 57 16.98 18.33 -25.16
CA ALA A 57 15.74 17.54 -25.09
C ALA A 57 15.39 17.12 -23.65
N ILE A 58 16.39 16.67 -22.87
CA ILE A 58 16.19 16.32 -21.45
C ILE A 58 15.72 17.53 -20.65
N LEU A 59 16.34 18.70 -20.83
CA LEU A 59 15.94 19.92 -20.14
C LEU A 59 14.53 20.38 -20.50
N GLN A 60 14.12 20.24 -21.77
CA GLN A 60 12.75 20.54 -22.19
C GLN A 60 11.74 19.59 -21.55
N LEU A 61 12.05 18.28 -21.49
CA LEU A 61 11.18 17.31 -20.82
C LEU A 61 11.02 17.60 -19.32
N LEU A 62 12.10 18.01 -18.65
CA LEU A 62 12.11 18.31 -17.22
C LEU A 62 11.54 19.69 -16.86
N LYS A 63 11.30 20.59 -17.83
CA LYS A 63 10.91 21.99 -17.57
C LYS A 63 9.51 22.11 -16.94
N ASP A 64 8.59 21.25 -17.37
CA ASP A 64 7.17 21.28 -16.96
C ASP A 64 6.71 19.96 -16.33
N SER A 65 7.65 19.09 -15.93
CA SER A 65 7.36 17.75 -15.41
C SER A 65 7.86 17.57 -13.98
N ASP A 66 7.16 16.73 -13.24
CA ASP A 66 7.69 16.12 -12.01
C ASP A 66 8.98 15.31 -12.30
N PRO A 67 9.79 14.96 -11.28
CA PRO A 67 11.02 14.20 -11.45
C PRO A 67 10.85 12.98 -12.35
N ILE A 68 11.63 12.90 -13.43
CA ILE A 68 11.47 11.87 -14.46
C ILE A 68 12.48 10.74 -14.20
N PRO A 69 12.07 9.46 -14.25
CA PRO A 69 12.98 8.33 -14.19
C PRO A 69 14.04 8.38 -15.28
N ILE A 70 15.29 8.09 -14.91
CA ILE A 70 16.39 8.03 -15.90
C ILE A 70 16.09 6.99 -16.99
N THR A 71 15.36 5.92 -16.67
CA THR A 71 14.90 4.91 -17.64
C THR A 71 14.05 5.52 -18.75
N ASP A 72 13.21 6.48 -18.41
CA ASP A 72 12.22 7.06 -19.32
C ASP A 72 12.85 8.18 -20.17
N LEU A 73 13.94 8.78 -19.66
CA LEU A 73 14.79 9.72 -20.40
C LEU A 73 15.72 9.02 -21.43
N GLY A 74 15.74 7.68 -21.48
CA GLY A 74 16.59 6.91 -22.40
C GLY A 74 17.62 5.99 -21.70
N GLY A 75 17.52 5.83 -20.39
CA GLY A 75 18.28 4.87 -19.60
C GLY A 75 19.79 5.07 -19.67
N SER A 76 20.53 4.00 -20.03
CA SER A 76 21.99 4.04 -20.12
C SER A 76 22.51 4.99 -21.19
N SER A 77 21.72 5.26 -22.24
CA SER A 77 22.14 6.07 -23.40
C SER A 77 22.29 7.56 -23.09
N VAL A 78 21.63 8.04 -22.03
CA VAL A 78 21.62 9.45 -21.63
C VAL A 78 22.47 9.73 -20.40
N ARG A 79 23.12 8.73 -19.80
CA ARG A 79 23.94 8.89 -18.58
C ARG A 79 24.96 10.02 -18.69
N THR A 80 25.73 10.08 -19.79
CA THR A 80 26.72 11.15 -19.99
C THR A 80 26.08 12.54 -20.08
N SER A 81 24.89 12.64 -20.69
CA SER A 81 24.14 13.90 -20.77
C SER A 81 23.63 14.33 -19.40
N ILE A 82 23.13 13.38 -18.61
CA ILE A 82 22.68 13.63 -17.22
C ILE A 82 23.86 14.07 -16.35
N THR A 83 25.00 13.39 -16.40
CA THR A 83 26.20 13.77 -15.64
C THR A 83 26.66 15.18 -16.02
N SER A 84 26.70 15.50 -17.32
CA SER A 84 27.11 16.85 -17.78
C SER A 84 26.15 17.94 -17.30
N LEU A 85 24.83 17.69 -17.35
CA LEU A 85 23.81 18.63 -16.87
C LEU A 85 23.85 18.79 -15.34
N GLN A 86 24.20 17.73 -14.62
CA GLN A 86 24.36 17.75 -13.17
C GLN A 86 25.63 18.51 -12.75
N GLU A 87 26.76 18.30 -13.44
CA GLU A 87 28.00 19.07 -13.23
C GLU A 87 27.82 20.56 -13.55
N ALA A 88 27.00 20.88 -14.56
CA ALA A 88 26.62 22.24 -14.88
C ALA A 88 25.59 22.84 -13.90
N GLY A 89 25.07 22.06 -12.96
CA GLY A 89 24.13 22.52 -11.92
C GLY A 89 22.69 22.70 -12.38
N TYR A 90 22.32 22.25 -13.57
CA TYR A 90 20.95 22.40 -14.09
C TYR A 90 19.99 21.37 -13.51
N ILE A 91 20.48 20.14 -13.26
CA ILE A 91 19.66 19.04 -12.73
C ILE A 91 20.30 18.43 -11.49
N THR A 92 19.48 17.78 -10.68
CA THR A 92 19.92 16.86 -9.64
C THR A 92 19.42 15.45 -9.95
N VAL A 93 20.19 14.45 -9.55
CA VAL A 93 19.78 13.04 -9.59
C VAL A 93 19.66 12.56 -8.16
N ARG A 94 18.48 12.02 -7.82
CA ARG A 94 18.23 11.43 -6.51
C ARG A 94 17.63 10.04 -6.65
N ASP A 95 17.86 9.23 -5.63
CA ASP A 95 17.17 7.96 -5.49
C ASP A 95 15.75 8.22 -4.97
N GLU A 96 14.76 7.62 -5.62
CA GLU A 96 13.37 7.63 -5.24
C GLU A 96 12.92 6.20 -4.92
N GLU A 97 12.26 6.00 -3.78
CA GLU A 97 11.66 4.72 -3.43
C GLU A 97 10.46 4.42 -4.35
N VAL A 98 10.46 3.23 -4.94
CA VAL A 98 9.43 2.74 -5.85
C VAL A 98 8.77 1.53 -5.23
N ARG A 99 7.46 1.61 -5.04
CA ARG A 99 6.66 0.45 -4.62
C ARG A 99 6.64 -0.61 -5.71
N ARG A 100 6.93 -1.85 -5.35
CA ARG A 100 6.60 -3.03 -6.14
C ARG A 100 5.12 -3.34 -5.87
N ASP A 101 4.23 -2.70 -6.60
CA ASP A 101 2.79 -2.94 -6.48
C ASP A 101 2.43 -4.26 -7.20
N PRO A 102 1.97 -5.31 -6.47
CA PRO A 102 1.56 -6.57 -7.08
C PRO A 102 0.41 -6.41 -8.08
N ASP A 103 -0.37 -5.34 -7.93
CA ASP A 103 -1.64 -5.12 -8.63
C ASP A 103 -1.55 -4.00 -9.69
N ALA A 104 -0.34 -3.51 -10.03
CA ALA A 104 -0.11 -2.33 -10.88
C ALA A 104 -0.78 -2.36 -12.28
N GLY A 105 -1.26 -3.51 -12.72
CA GLY A 105 -1.95 -3.69 -14.00
C GLY A 105 -3.40 -4.20 -13.87
N GLU A 106 -3.95 -4.27 -12.66
CA GLU A 106 -5.31 -4.75 -12.41
C GLU A 106 -6.28 -3.58 -12.20
N GLU A 107 -7.31 -3.50 -13.05
CA GLU A 107 -8.44 -2.59 -12.85
C GLU A 107 -9.59 -3.34 -12.16
N PHE A 108 -10.07 -2.81 -11.03
CA PHE A 108 -11.21 -3.37 -10.32
C PHE A 108 -12.47 -2.55 -10.58
N LEU A 109 -13.54 -3.23 -10.97
CA LEU A 109 -14.86 -2.61 -11.08
C LEU A 109 -15.41 -2.34 -9.68
N GLU A 110 -15.77 -1.08 -9.42
CA GLU A 110 -16.37 -0.70 -8.15
C GLU A 110 -17.68 -1.46 -7.92
N SER A 111 -17.79 -2.08 -6.73
CA SER A 111 -19.03 -2.70 -6.27
C SER A 111 -19.73 -1.81 -5.24
N LYS A 112 -21.04 -1.61 -5.40
CA LYS A 112 -21.85 -0.84 -4.46
C LYS A 112 -22.35 -1.71 -3.29
N PRO A 113 -22.60 -1.13 -2.11
CA PRO A 113 -23.26 -1.83 -1.01
C PRO A 113 -24.61 -2.39 -1.44
N HIS A 114 -24.84 -3.66 -1.11
CA HIS A 114 -26.13 -4.29 -1.38
C HIS A 114 -27.12 -3.99 -0.25
N ASN A 115 -28.42 -4.01 -0.56
CA ASN A 115 -29.45 -3.86 0.45
C ASN A 115 -29.47 -5.08 1.39
N LEU A 116 -29.21 -4.83 2.68
CA LEU A 116 -29.27 -5.88 3.69
C LEU A 116 -30.72 -6.30 3.95
N ASN A 117 -30.95 -7.62 3.98
CA ASN A 117 -32.20 -8.18 4.49
C ASN A 117 -32.32 -7.98 6.01
N GLU A 118 -33.45 -8.35 6.60
CA GLU A 118 -33.72 -8.11 8.01
C GLU A 118 -32.68 -8.75 8.95
N GLY A 119 -32.35 -10.03 8.73
CA GLY A 119 -31.38 -10.75 9.55
C GLY A 119 -29.95 -10.18 9.43
N GLN A 120 -29.52 -9.86 8.21
CA GLN A 120 -28.24 -9.22 7.94
C GLN A 120 -28.16 -7.83 8.57
N ARG A 121 -29.25 -7.05 8.50
CA ARG A 121 -29.32 -5.70 9.07
C ARG A 121 -29.26 -5.73 10.59
N ALA A 122 -29.94 -6.70 11.22
CA ALA A 122 -29.85 -6.91 12.66
C ALA A 122 -28.41 -7.26 13.08
N ALA A 123 -27.75 -8.18 12.36
CA ALA A 123 -26.36 -8.54 12.59
C ALA A 123 -25.41 -7.35 12.41
N TYR A 124 -25.53 -6.62 11.29
CA TYR A 124 -24.74 -5.42 11.00
C TYR A 124 -24.87 -4.38 12.12
N ARG A 125 -26.10 -4.08 12.56
CA ARG A 125 -26.34 -3.12 13.66
C ARG A 125 -25.69 -3.57 14.96
N ALA A 126 -25.80 -4.84 15.32
CA ALA A 126 -25.19 -5.38 16.53
C ALA A 126 -23.66 -5.28 16.50
N ILE A 127 -23.04 -5.56 15.35
CA ILE A 127 -21.60 -5.47 15.17
C ILE A 127 -21.14 -4.00 15.21
N CYS A 128 -21.83 -3.11 14.49
CA CYS A 128 -21.53 -1.67 14.50
C CYS A 128 -21.64 -1.07 15.91
N HIS A 129 -22.68 -1.43 16.67
CA HIS A 129 -22.84 -0.99 18.04
C HIS A 129 -21.67 -1.47 18.94
N ALA A 130 -21.22 -2.71 18.77
CA ALA A 130 -20.08 -3.24 19.52
C ALA A 130 -18.76 -2.52 19.15
N ILE A 131 -18.55 -2.20 17.87
CA ILE A 131 -17.40 -1.41 17.40
C ILE A 131 -17.43 -0.03 18.05
N ASP A 132 -18.55 0.68 17.97
CA ASP A 132 -18.70 2.05 18.48
C ASP A 132 -18.46 2.10 19.98
N THR A 133 -19.09 1.20 20.72
CA THR A 133 -18.91 1.08 22.17
C THR A 133 -17.46 0.78 22.55
N SER A 134 -16.75 -0.02 21.73
CA SER A 134 -15.33 -0.32 21.97
C SER A 134 -14.43 0.87 21.67
N LEU A 135 -14.78 1.71 20.70
CA LEU A 135 -13.99 2.88 20.32
C LEU A 135 -14.16 4.03 21.31
N ASP A 136 -15.37 4.25 21.82
CA ASP A 136 -15.66 5.31 22.79
C ASP A 136 -14.96 5.09 24.14
N ARG A 137 -14.79 3.82 24.54
CA ARG A 137 -14.07 3.44 25.77
C ARG A 137 -12.56 3.69 25.72
N GLY A 138 -11.98 3.90 24.53
CA GLY A 138 -10.54 3.90 24.29
C GLY A 138 -9.83 5.26 24.42
N THR A 139 -10.46 6.29 24.97
CA THR A 139 -9.84 7.63 25.15
C THR A 139 -9.35 7.91 26.58
N GLY A 140 -9.66 7.04 27.55
CA GLY A 140 -9.18 7.11 28.92
C GLY A 140 -8.00 6.16 29.15
N ASN A 141 -6.96 6.64 29.82
CA ASN A 141 -5.74 5.91 30.17
C ASN A 141 -5.97 4.84 31.26
N GLU A 142 -7.14 4.17 31.27
CA GLU A 142 -7.49 3.13 32.22
C GLU A 142 -7.33 1.76 31.54
N GLY A 143 -6.30 1.05 31.99
CA GLY A 143 -5.66 -0.03 31.26
C GLY A 143 -6.51 -1.27 31.02
N LEU A 144 -6.17 -2.00 29.96
CA LEU A 144 -6.26 -3.46 29.78
C LEU A 144 -7.55 -4.19 30.24
N ALA A 145 -8.65 -3.50 30.47
CA ALA A 145 -9.82 -4.01 31.17
C ALA A 145 -11.07 -3.97 30.28
N SER A 146 -10.96 -4.57 29.10
CA SER A 146 -11.99 -5.38 28.42
C SER A 146 -11.72 -5.39 26.92
N SER A 147 -10.93 -6.36 26.45
CA SER A 147 -10.90 -6.65 25.02
C SER A 147 -12.34 -6.83 24.52
N PRO A 148 -12.71 -6.23 23.38
CA PRO A 148 -14.06 -6.38 22.86
C PRO A 148 -14.40 -7.87 22.71
N LYS A 149 -15.62 -8.24 23.11
CA LYS A 149 -16.05 -9.64 23.04
C LYS A 149 -16.08 -10.09 21.58
N PRO A 150 -15.50 -11.25 21.24
CA PRO A 150 -15.62 -11.82 19.91
C PRO A 150 -17.10 -11.98 19.51
N ILE A 151 -17.43 -11.63 18.27
CA ILE A 151 -18.77 -11.82 17.71
C ILE A 151 -18.72 -12.95 16.67
N LEU A 152 -19.59 -13.93 16.83
CA LEU A 152 -19.79 -15.00 15.85
C LEU A 152 -20.97 -14.65 14.94
N LEU A 153 -20.70 -14.39 13.66
CA LEU A 153 -21.74 -14.27 12.65
C LEU A 153 -22.07 -15.65 12.06
N HIS A 154 -23.08 -16.32 12.63
CA HIS A 154 -23.51 -17.63 12.18
C HIS A 154 -24.50 -17.54 11.00
N GLY A 155 -24.28 -18.35 9.97
CA GLY A 155 -25.18 -18.46 8.82
C GLY A 155 -24.66 -19.45 7.78
N VAL A 156 -25.56 -20.06 7.01
CA VAL A 156 -25.21 -20.99 5.93
C VAL A 156 -24.45 -20.30 4.79
N THR A 157 -23.77 -21.06 3.94
CA THR A 157 -23.19 -20.52 2.70
C THR A 157 -24.27 -19.88 1.83
N GLY A 158 -23.95 -18.76 1.17
CA GLY A 158 -24.93 -18.01 0.37
C GLY A 158 -25.86 -17.09 1.17
N SER A 159 -25.84 -17.11 2.51
CA SER A 159 -26.66 -16.20 3.33
C SER A 159 -26.19 -14.73 3.33
N GLY A 160 -25.15 -14.40 2.55
CA GLY A 160 -24.62 -13.04 2.42
C GLY A 160 -23.78 -12.53 3.60
N LYS A 161 -23.12 -13.41 4.36
CA LYS A 161 -22.19 -13.01 5.46
C LYS A 161 -21.11 -12.05 4.99
N THR A 162 -20.58 -12.28 3.78
CA THR A 162 -19.56 -11.42 3.17
C THR A 162 -20.02 -9.98 3.05
N GLU A 163 -21.30 -9.73 2.70
CA GLU A 163 -21.83 -8.37 2.61
C GLU A 163 -21.86 -7.69 3.99
N VAL A 164 -22.20 -8.43 5.05
CA VAL A 164 -22.14 -7.92 6.42
C VAL A 164 -20.70 -7.57 6.80
N TYR A 165 -19.70 -8.39 6.42
CA TYR A 165 -18.29 -8.08 6.63
C TYR A 165 -17.85 -6.83 5.90
N LEU A 166 -18.20 -6.68 4.62
CA LEU A 166 -17.83 -5.53 3.80
C LEU A 166 -18.44 -4.23 4.34
N GLN A 167 -19.72 -4.22 4.71
CA GLN A 167 -20.36 -3.02 5.28
C GLN A 167 -19.83 -2.69 6.69
N THR A 168 -19.51 -3.71 7.49
CA THR A 168 -18.89 -3.50 8.81
C THR A 168 -17.46 -2.96 8.66
N ALA A 169 -16.69 -3.46 7.69
CA ALA A 169 -15.36 -2.96 7.38
C ALA A 169 -15.43 -1.48 6.95
N GLN A 170 -16.37 -1.12 6.08
CA GLN A 170 -16.61 0.28 5.71
C GLN A 170 -16.92 1.14 6.94
N HIS A 171 -17.79 0.68 7.85
CA HIS A 171 -18.13 1.40 9.09
C HIS A 171 -16.91 1.64 10.00
N CYS A 172 -15.94 0.73 10.03
CA CYS A 172 -14.64 0.92 10.70
C CYS A 172 -13.76 1.96 9.99
N LEU A 173 -13.68 1.89 8.66
CA LEU A 173 -12.92 2.84 7.84
C LEU A 173 -13.45 4.27 7.97
N ASP A 174 -14.78 4.44 8.00
CA ASP A 174 -15.45 5.73 8.18
C ASP A 174 -15.10 6.39 9.54
N ARG A 175 -14.60 5.61 10.50
CA ARG A 175 -14.11 6.07 11.82
C ARG A 175 -12.60 6.27 11.85
N GLY A 176 -11.95 6.25 10.70
CA GLY A 176 -10.49 6.38 10.56
C GLY A 176 -9.70 5.20 11.13
N LYS A 177 -10.33 4.03 11.29
CA LYS A 177 -9.66 2.80 11.74
C LYS A 177 -9.25 1.94 10.56
N SER A 178 -8.36 0.97 10.80
CA SER A 178 -7.95 -0.03 9.80
C SER A 178 -8.66 -1.36 10.03
N VAL A 179 -8.77 -2.18 8.99
CA VAL A 179 -9.42 -3.49 8.99
C VAL A 179 -8.41 -4.57 8.60
N LEU A 180 -8.37 -5.66 9.36
CA LEU A 180 -7.62 -6.89 9.03
C LEU A 180 -8.60 -8.03 8.78
N VAL A 181 -8.51 -8.67 7.63
CA VAL A 181 -9.40 -9.74 7.19
C VAL A 181 -8.58 -11.00 7.00
N LEU A 182 -8.60 -11.88 7.99
CA LEU A 182 -7.90 -13.16 7.89
C LEU A 182 -8.76 -14.16 7.12
N VAL A 183 -8.23 -14.63 5.99
CA VAL A 183 -8.84 -15.70 5.19
C VAL A 183 -7.98 -16.96 5.26
N PRO A 184 -8.56 -18.17 5.21
CA PRO A 184 -7.77 -19.39 5.06
C PRO A 184 -6.91 -19.34 3.79
N GLU A 185 -5.69 -19.89 3.82
CA GLU A 185 -4.74 -19.83 2.69
C GLU A 185 -5.35 -20.35 1.37
N ILE A 186 -6.04 -21.49 1.43
CA ILE A 186 -6.73 -22.09 0.27
C ILE A 186 -7.94 -21.23 -0.17
N ALA A 187 -8.49 -20.44 0.75
CA ALA A 187 -9.64 -19.58 0.56
C ALA A 187 -9.27 -18.12 0.25
N LEU A 188 -7.96 -17.80 0.12
CA LEU A 188 -7.47 -16.60 -0.56
C LEU A 188 -7.70 -16.77 -2.07
N THR A 189 -8.92 -17.17 -2.41
CA THR A 189 -9.39 -17.27 -3.78
C THR A 189 -9.37 -15.86 -4.36
N PRO A 190 -9.00 -15.72 -5.63
CA PRO A 190 -9.12 -14.46 -6.34
C PRO A 190 -10.48 -13.79 -6.12
N GLN A 191 -11.55 -14.59 -5.96
CA GLN A 191 -12.90 -14.09 -5.66
C GLN A 191 -13.02 -13.33 -4.34
N THR A 192 -12.46 -13.83 -3.23
CA THR A 192 -12.57 -13.14 -1.93
C THR A 192 -11.79 -11.83 -1.96
N VAL A 193 -10.56 -11.88 -2.48
CA VAL A 193 -9.72 -10.69 -2.66
C VAL A 193 -10.41 -9.68 -3.57
N GLN A 194 -10.97 -10.14 -4.69
CA GLN A 194 -11.66 -9.30 -5.64
C GLN A 194 -12.89 -8.64 -5.04
N HIS A 195 -13.65 -9.28 -4.15
CA HIS A 195 -14.76 -8.62 -3.44
C HIS A 195 -14.27 -7.44 -2.59
N PHE A 196 -13.14 -7.59 -1.87
CA PHE A 196 -12.56 -6.51 -1.07
C PHE A 196 -11.99 -5.40 -1.95
N LYS A 197 -11.18 -5.75 -2.96
CA LYS A 197 -10.61 -4.78 -3.91
C LYS A 197 -11.71 -4.02 -4.68
N SER A 198 -12.77 -4.70 -5.10
CA SER A 198 -13.91 -4.09 -5.80
C SER A 198 -14.77 -3.21 -4.88
N ARG A 199 -14.97 -3.60 -3.60
CA ARG A 199 -15.74 -2.76 -2.65
C ARG A 199 -14.96 -1.52 -2.22
N PHE A 200 -13.64 -1.62 -2.12
CA PHE A 200 -12.77 -0.54 -1.66
C PHE A 200 -11.91 0.01 -2.80
N SER A 201 -12.40 -0.01 -4.05
CA SER A 201 -11.65 0.45 -5.23
C SER A 201 -11.32 1.94 -5.15
N ALA A 202 -12.19 2.76 -4.56
CA ALA A 202 -11.89 4.16 -4.27
C ALA A 202 -10.71 4.35 -3.29
N LEU A 203 -10.33 3.29 -2.58
CA LEU A 203 -9.21 3.20 -1.65
C LEU A 203 -8.20 2.14 -2.10
N GLN A 204 -8.09 1.85 -3.41
CA GLN A 204 -7.25 0.77 -3.94
C GLN A 204 -5.81 0.88 -3.45
N ASP A 205 -5.24 2.09 -3.44
CA ASP A 205 -3.90 2.39 -2.89
C ASP A 205 -3.78 2.27 -1.36
N GLN A 206 -4.86 1.89 -0.68
CA GLN A 206 -4.91 1.64 0.77
C GLN A 206 -5.33 0.19 1.08
N VAL A 207 -5.48 -0.66 0.07
CA VAL A 207 -5.64 -2.11 0.25
C VAL A 207 -4.27 -2.79 0.14
N ALA A 208 -3.99 -3.69 1.07
CA ALA A 208 -2.82 -4.57 1.07
C ALA A 208 -3.30 -6.03 1.12
N VAL A 209 -2.84 -6.86 0.19
CA VAL A 209 -3.19 -8.28 0.15
C VAL A 209 -1.92 -9.10 0.34
N LEU A 210 -1.85 -9.85 1.44
CA LEU A 210 -0.68 -10.65 1.80
C LEU A 210 -0.92 -12.12 1.48
N HIS A 211 -0.22 -12.64 0.48
CA HIS A 211 -0.27 -14.06 0.13
C HIS A 211 1.11 -14.69 -0.12
N SER A 212 1.12 -16.02 -0.27
CA SER A 212 2.34 -16.80 -0.47
C SER A 212 3.04 -16.47 -1.80
N HIS A 213 2.29 -16.16 -2.87
CA HIS A 213 2.83 -15.80 -4.18
C HIS A 213 3.53 -14.42 -4.25
N LEU A 214 3.47 -13.59 -3.20
CA LEU A 214 4.23 -12.34 -3.19
C LEU A 214 5.73 -12.64 -3.18
N SER A 215 6.47 -11.97 -4.05
CA SER A 215 7.92 -11.91 -3.97
C SER A 215 8.35 -11.29 -2.63
N GLN A 216 9.59 -11.56 -2.23
CA GLN A 216 10.15 -11.00 -0.99
C GLN A 216 10.16 -9.46 -1.01
N GLY A 217 10.37 -8.85 -2.18
CA GLY A 217 10.33 -7.41 -2.35
C GLY A 217 8.93 -6.81 -2.18
N GLU A 218 7.92 -7.43 -2.80
CA GLU A 218 6.52 -6.99 -2.64
C GLU A 218 6.07 -7.15 -1.18
N ARG A 219 6.39 -8.29 -0.55
CA ARG A 219 6.07 -8.53 0.87
C ARG A 219 6.75 -7.52 1.80
N PHE A 220 7.97 -7.08 1.47
CA PHE A 220 8.65 -5.99 2.19
C PHE A 220 7.87 -4.68 2.07
N ASP A 221 7.53 -4.28 0.84
CA ASP A 221 6.82 -3.01 0.59
C ASP A 221 5.45 -3.00 1.28
N GLU A 222 4.66 -4.07 1.14
CA GLU A 222 3.35 -4.22 1.78
C GLU A 222 3.44 -4.17 3.32
N TRP A 223 4.43 -4.85 3.91
CA TRP A 223 4.64 -4.79 5.35
C TRP A 223 4.95 -3.36 5.84
N HIS A 224 5.77 -2.62 5.08
CA HIS A 224 6.09 -1.24 5.41
C HIS A 224 4.88 -0.31 5.26
N ARG A 225 4.06 -0.46 4.22
CA ARG A 225 2.79 0.28 4.05
C ARG A 225 1.84 0.06 5.21
N ILE A 226 1.67 -1.20 5.62
CA ILE A 226 0.85 -1.57 6.78
C ILE A 226 1.39 -0.91 8.05
N ARG A 227 2.70 -0.99 8.28
CA ARG A 227 3.35 -0.38 9.45
C ARG A 227 3.24 1.15 9.48
N LYS A 228 3.34 1.82 8.33
CA LYS A 228 3.18 3.28 8.20
C LYS A 228 1.71 3.73 8.28
N GLY A 229 0.76 2.79 8.25
CA GLY A 229 -0.68 3.07 8.27
C GLY A 229 -1.24 3.57 6.94
N GLU A 230 -0.50 3.39 5.85
CA GLU A 230 -0.88 3.70 4.48
C GLU A 230 -1.91 2.69 3.96
N ALA A 231 -1.76 1.41 4.34
CA ALA A 231 -2.78 0.40 4.10
C ALA A 231 -3.85 0.44 5.22
N LYS A 232 -5.10 0.72 4.85
CA LYS A 232 -6.26 0.73 5.73
C LYS A 232 -7.02 -0.59 5.74
N VAL A 233 -6.95 -1.35 4.66
CA VAL A 233 -7.55 -2.69 4.57
C VAL A 233 -6.44 -3.69 4.30
N VAL A 234 -6.29 -4.68 5.16
CA VAL A 234 -5.32 -5.77 5.01
C VAL A 234 -6.08 -7.08 4.88
N VAL A 235 -5.79 -7.84 3.83
CA VAL A 235 -6.33 -9.19 3.58
C VAL A 235 -5.22 -10.21 3.62
#